data_AF-A0A2T6FD26-F1
#
_entry.id   AF-A0A2T6FD26-F1
#
_cell.length_a   1.000
_cell.length_b   1.000
_cell.length_c   1.000
_cell.angle_alpha   90.00
_cell.angle_beta   90.00
_cell.angle_gamma   90.00
#
_symmetry.space_group_name_H-M   'P 1'
#
loop_
_entity.id
_entity.type
_entity.pdbx_description
1 polymer ?
#
loop_
_entity_poly.entity_id
_entity_poly.type
_entity_poly.pdbx_seq_one_letter_code
_entity_poly.pdbx_strand_id
1 'polypeptide(L)'
;MSNESPCLTCGACCAAFRVSFYWGECQSAGGTIPDELTLQVTPHYACMKGTEKNPVHCTALVGAPGERVSCNIYEKRSSTCREFDILNEDGSVNEACTRARAIYGLPPAINALAPELEIMRIQENLADPWITQIT
;
A
#
# COMPACT_ATOMS: atom_id res chain seq x y z
N MET A 1 -12.88 14.66 10.53
CA MET A 1 -11.83 13.83 11.14
C MET A 1 -10.89 13.46 10.01
N SER A 2 -9.62 13.86 10.07
CA SER A 2 -8.65 13.58 9.00
C SER A 2 -8.54 12.07 8.84
N ASN A 3 -9.09 11.57 7.73
CA ASN A 3 -9.15 10.17 7.39
C ASN A 3 -7.73 9.72 7.01
N GLU A 4 -6.91 9.39 8.01
CA GLU A 4 -5.56 8.88 7.75
C GLU A 4 -5.70 7.55 7.01
N SER A 5 -5.09 7.46 5.82
CA SER A 5 -5.12 6.24 5.02
C SER A 5 -4.67 5.05 5.88
N PRO A 6 -5.39 3.91 5.87
CA PRO A 6 -5.01 2.70 6.60
C PRO A 6 -3.58 2.20 6.30
N CYS A 7 -3.00 2.64 5.18
CA CYS A 7 -1.63 2.36 4.80
C CYS A 7 -0.60 3.06 5.70
N LEU A 8 -0.93 4.23 6.27
CA LEU A 8 -0.08 5.00 7.20
C LEU A 8 -0.07 4.43 8.63
N THR A 9 -0.89 3.41 8.89
CA THR A 9 -1.03 2.79 10.22
C THR A 9 -0.82 1.28 10.20
N CYS A 10 -0.34 0.69 9.10
CA CYS A 10 -0.08 -0.76 9.04
C CYS A 10 1.30 -1.15 8.54
N GLY A 11 1.85 -0.50 7.51
CA GLY A 11 3.18 -0.83 6.96
C GLY A 11 3.36 -2.27 6.44
N ALA A 12 2.28 -3.05 6.36
CA ALA A 12 2.36 -4.49 6.19
C ALA A 12 2.97 -4.90 4.84
N CYS A 13 2.62 -4.20 3.74
CA CYS A 13 3.16 -4.51 2.41
C CYS A 13 4.69 -4.31 2.34
N CYS A 14 5.22 -3.28 3.01
CA CYS A 14 6.65 -2.98 3.08
C CYS A 14 7.45 -4.06 3.83
N ALA A 15 6.79 -4.88 4.64
CA ALA A 15 7.42 -5.91 5.46
C ALA A 15 6.95 -7.34 5.09
N ALA A 16 6.06 -7.48 4.11
CA ALA A 16 5.54 -8.77 3.65
C ALA A 16 6.01 -9.17 2.24
N PHE A 17 6.30 -8.20 1.36
CA PHE A 17 6.55 -8.47 -0.05
C PHE A 17 7.91 -7.97 -0.53
N ARG A 18 8.52 -8.74 -1.42
CA ARG A 18 9.65 -8.27 -2.22
C ARG A 18 9.18 -7.20 -3.20
N VAL A 19 9.67 -5.97 -3.05
CA VAL A 19 9.33 -4.86 -3.95
C VAL A 19 10.28 -4.88 -5.13
N SER A 20 9.91 -5.58 -6.21
CA SER A 20 10.70 -5.65 -7.45
C SER A 20 10.10 -4.77 -8.53
N PHE A 21 10.93 -4.06 -9.29
CA PHE A 21 10.52 -3.10 -10.32
C PHE A 21 11.58 -3.01 -11.42
N TYR A 22 11.25 -2.32 -12.52
CA TYR A 22 12.17 -2.18 -13.65
C TYR A 22 13.39 -1.34 -13.25
N TRP A 23 14.60 -1.81 -13.56
CA TRP A 23 15.84 -1.13 -13.17
C TRP A 23 15.92 0.35 -13.64
N GLY A 24 15.20 0.70 -14.72
CA GLY A 24 15.11 2.05 -15.25
C GLY A 24 14.50 3.09 -14.30
N GLU A 25 13.79 2.65 -13.25
CA GLU A 25 13.23 3.56 -12.24
C GLU A 25 14.29 4.05 -11.23
N CYS A 26 15.46 3.42 -11.19
CA CYS A 26 16.61 3.82 -10.36
C CYS A 26 17.26 5.12 -10.87
N GLN A 27 17.81 5.93 -9.98
CA GLN A 27 18.47 7.20 -10.30
C GLN A 27 19.62 7.03 -11.30
N SER A 28 20.43 5.97 -11.16
CA SER A 28 21.54 5.70 -12.08
C SER A 28 21.08 5.45 -13.53
N ALA A 29 19.81 5.13 -13.72
CA ALA A 29 19.19 4.83 -15.02
C ALA A 29 18.34 5.99 -15.56
N GLY A 30 18.31 7.14 -14.89
CA GLY A 30 17.49 8.30 -15.23
C GLY A 30 16.11 8.32 -14.55
N GLY A 31 15.84 7.38 -13.65
CA GLY A 31 14.65 7.36 -12.82
C GLY A 31 14.77 8.23 -11.56
N THR A 32 13.91 7.97 -10.57
CA THR A 32 13.80 8.80 -9.34
C THR A 32 14.14 8.06 -8.05
N ILE A 33 14.18 6.73 -8.07
CA ILE A 33 14.40 5.92 -6.87
C ILE A 33 15.89 5.95 -6.50
N PRO A 34 16.26 6.34 -5.26
CA PRO A 34 17.67 6.42 -4.88
C PRO A 34 18.39 5.08 -4.92
N ASP A 35 19.53 5.02 -5.62
CA ASP A 35 20.29 3.78 -5.84
C ASP A 35 20.78 3.17 -4.51
N GLU A 36 21.04 4.00 -3.50
CA GLU A 36 21.45 3.56 -2.17
C GLU A 36 20.37 2.77 -1.43
N LEU A 37 19.12 2.80 -1.90
CA LEU A 37 17.99 2.06 -1.35
C LEU A 37 17.57 0.87 -2.23
N THR A 38 18.31 0.56 -3.30
CA THR A 38 17.95 -0.51 -4.25
C THR A 38 19.04 -1.57 -4.39
N LEU A 39 18.66 -2.77 -4.83
CA LEU A 39 19.56 -3.85 -5.21
C LEU A 39 19.19 -4.37 -6.58
N GLN A 40 20.19 -4.48 -7.47
CA GLN A 40 20.05 -5.18 -8.74
C GLN A 40 19.79 -6.66 -8.46
N VAL A 41 18.73 -7.22 -9.05
CA VAL A 41 18.41 -8.65 -8.91
C VAL A 41 18.65 -9.42 -10.20
N THR A 42 18.31 -8.81 -11.33
CA THR A 42 18.65 -9.31 -12.67
C THR A 42 19.11 -8.14 -13.53
N PRO A 43 19.59 -8.36 -14.77
CA PRO A 43 19.92 -7.26 -15.67
C PRO A 43 18.77 -6.29 -15.94
N HIS A 44 17.52 -6.70 -15.74
CA HIS A 44 16.33 -5.90 -16.05
C HIS A 44 15.49 -5.51 -14.82
N TYR A 45 15.79 -6.06 -13.65
CA TYR A 45 15.00 -5.81 -12.45
C TYR A 45 15.88 -5.44 -11.27
N ALA A 46 15.45 -4.40 -10.56
CA ALA A 46 15.93 -4.05 -9.23
C ALA A 46 14.85 -4.36 -8.19
N CYS A 47 15.23 -4.35 -6.92
CA CYS A 47 14.28 -4.36 -5.81
C CYS A 47 14.69 -3.39 -4.71
N MET A 48 13.74 -3.03 -3.84
CA MET A 48 14.06 -2.22 -2.66
C MET A 48 14.91 -3.04 -1.68
N LYS A 49 15.98 -2.44 -1.16
CA LYS A 49 16.83 -3.02 -0.11
C LYS A 49 16.01 -3.42 1.11
N GLY A 50 16.33 -4.58 1.67
CA GLY A 50 15.64 -5.19 2.79
C GLY A 50 14.44 -6.06 2.38
N THR A 51 14.11 -6.11 1.09
CA THR A 51 13.00 -6.92 0.58
C THR A 51 13.45 -8.12 -0.26
N GLU A 52 14.75 -8.28 -0.47
CA GLU A 52 15.34 -9.31 -1.33
C GLU A 52 15.24 -10.74 -0.76
N LYS A 53 15.08 -10.88 0.56
CA LYS A 53 15.04 -12.15 1.30
C LYS A 53 14.05 -12.07 2.46
N ASN A 54 13.67 -13.23 2.99
CA ASN A 54 12.91 -13.32 4.23
C ASN A 54 13.85 -13.30 5.45
N PRO A 55 13.47 -12.62 6.55
CA PRO A 55 12.25 -11.81 6.71
C PRO A 55 12.34 -10.50 5.90
N VAL A 56 11.24 -10.13 5.25
CA VAL A 56 11.14 -8.91 4.46
C VAL A 56 10.99 -7.70 5.38
N HIS A 57 11.78 -6.66 5.15
CA HIS A 57 11.60 -5.36 5.77
C HIS A 57 12.24 -4.28 4.91
N CYS A 58 11.44 -3.56 4.13
CA CYS A 58 11.93 -2.47 3.29
C CYS A 58 12.70 -1.44 4.14
N THR A 59 13.91 -1.10 3.70
CA THR A 59 14.76 -0.08 4.37
C THR A 59 14.19 1.33 4.32
N ALA A 60 13.23 1.59 3.41
CA ALA A 60 12.52 2.85 3.33
C ALA A 60 11.36 2.99 4.33
N LEU A 61 10.95 1.89 4.98
CA LEU A 61 9.89 1.89 5.98
C LEU A 61 10.40 2.56 7.26
N VAL A 62 9.70 3.61 7.70
CA VAL A 62 9.89 4.28 8.98
C VAL A 62 8.74 3.89 9.89
N GLY A 63 9.06 3.47 11.12
CA GLY A 63 8.09 2.92 12.08
C GLY A 63 8.03 1.39 12.03
N ALA A 64 7.06 0.82 12.74
CA ALA A 64 6.87 -0.63 12.87
C ALA A 64 5.55 -1.09 12.22
N PRO A 65 5.51 -2.26 11.56
CA PRO A 65 4.27 -2.83 11.06
C PRO A 65 3.21 -2.97 12.17
N GLY A 66 2.00 -2.50 11.90
CA GLY A 66 0.88 -2.46 12.86
C GLY A 66 0.81 -1.19 13.72
N GLU A 67 1.79 -0.30 13.62
CA GLU A 67 1.80 1.01 14.26
C GLU A 67 1.75 2.14 13.21
N ARG A 68 2.00 3.38 13.64
CA ARG A 68 2.19 4.50 12.73
C ARG A 68 3.47 4.30 11.92
N VAL A 69 3.33 4.38 10.60
CA VAL A 69 4.43 4.21 9.65
C VAL A 69 4.46 5.31 8.61
N SER A 70 5.60 5.47 7.96
CA SER A 70 5.75 6.28 6.75
C SER A 70 6.84 5.70 5.84
N CYS A 71 6.91 6.20 4.61
CA CYS A 71 7.98 5.87 3.68
C CYS A 71 8.91 7.09 3.56
N ASN A 72 10.20 6.93 3.85
CA ASN A 72 11.17 8.02 3.78
C ASN A 72 11.42 8.54 2.34
N ILE A 73 10.99 7.77 1.33
CA ILE A 73 11.04 8.12 -0.10
C ILE A 73 9.66 8.11 -0.75
N TYR A 74 8.58 8.45 -0.02
CA TYR A 74 7.20 8.36 -0.52
C TYR A 74 7.01 8.98 -1.92
N GLU A 75 7.55 10.17 -2.16
CA GLU A 75 7.45 10.85 -3.47
C GLU A 75 8.28 10.20 -4.58
N LYS A 76 9.30 9.41 -4.21
CA LYS A 76 10.23 8.71 -5.12
C LYS A 76 10.02 7.20 -5.11
N ARG A 77 8.88 6.71 -4.62
CA ARG A 77 8.56 5.28 -4.59
C ARG A 77 8.44 4.70 -6.00
N SER A 78 8.75 3.41 -6.14
CA SER A 78 8.61 2.66 -7.38
C SER A 78 7.16 2.56 -7.85
N SER A 79 6.98 2.32 -9.15
CA SER A 79 5.70 1.98 -9.79
C SER A 79 4.95 0.91 -8.99
N THR A 80 5.62 -0.18 -8.63
CA THR A 80 5.06 -1.28 -7.84
C THR A 80 4.53 -0.83 -6.48
N CYS A 81 5.19 0.13 -5.82
CA CYS A 81 4.69 0.71 -4.56
C CYS A 81 3.52 1.68 -4.77
N ARG A 82 3.38 2.30 -5.96
CA ARG A 82 2.27 3.22 -6.29
C ARG A 82 1.01 2.47 -6.66
N GLU A 83 1.18 1.37 -7.38
CA GLU A 83 0.09 0.54 -7.90
C GLU A 83 -0.52 -0.36 -6.82
N PHE A 84 0.19 -0.59 -5.71
CA PHE A 84 -0.31 -1.40 -4.62
C PHE A 84 -1.26 -0.61 -3.72
N ASP A 85 -2.55 -0.90 -3.82
CA ASP A 85 -3.59 -0.28 -2.99
C ASP A 85 -4.39 -1.32 -2.18
N ILE A 86 -5.16 -0.85 -1.20
CA ILE A 86 -6.03 -1.68 -0.34
C ILE A 86 -7.27 -2.20 -1.10
N LEU A 87 -7.70 -1.47 -2.13
CA LEU A 87 -8.74 -1.86 -3.07
C LEU A 87 -8.13 -2.15 -4.44
N ASN A 88 -8.76 -3.03 -5.20
CA ASN A 88 -8.50 -3.18 -6.62
C ASN A 88 -9.23 -2.05 -7.38
N GLU A 89 -8.92 -1.90 -8.67
CA GLU A 89 -9.53 -0.87 -9.54
C GLU A 89 -11.07 -0.97 -9.63
N ASP A 90 -11.62 -2.17 -9.45
CA ASP A 90 -13.07 -2.43 -9.43
C ASP A 90 -13.73 -2.15 -8.06
N GLY A 91 -12.98 -1.65 -7.09
CA GLY A 91 -13.45 -1.37 -5.73
C GLY A 91 -13.54 -2.61 -4.83
N SER A 92 -13.18 -3.80 -5.33
CA SER A 92 -13.09 -5.00 -4.49
C SER A 92 -11.84 -4.95 -3.60
N VAL A 93 -11.85 -5.68 -2.49
CA VAL A 93 -10.71 -5.71 -1.56
C VAL A 93 -9.51 -6.40 -2.19
N ASN A 94 -8.33 -5.78 -2.10
CA ASN A 94 -7.09 -6.40 -2.52
C ASN A 94 -6.71 -7.54 -1.54
N GLU A 95 -6.84 -8.79 -2.00
CA GLU A 95 -6.48 -9.97 -1.21
C GLU A 95 -4.99 -10.00 -0.82
N ALA A 96 -4.10 -9.45 -1.66
CA ALA A 96 -2.69 -9.34 -1.31
C ALA A 96 -2.47 -8.41 -0.12
N CYS A 97 -3.23 -7.31 -0.01
CA CYS A 97 -3.20 -6.45 1.17
C CYS A 97 -3.66 -7.22 2.41
N THR A 98 -4.73 -8.00 2.31
CA THR A 98 -5.20 -8.86 3.42
C THR A 98 -4.16 -9.89 3.84
N ARG A 99 -3.48 -10.55 2.89
CA ARG A 99 -2.39 -11.50 3.19
C ARG A 99 -1.21 -10.83 3.89
N ALA A 100 -0.79 -9.64 3.44
CA ALA A 100 0.27 -8.89 4.10
C ALA A 100 -0.08 -8.55 5.55
N ARG A 101 -1.32 -8.09 5.77
CA ARG A 101 -1.84 -7.75 7.09
C ARG A 101 -1.88 -8.97 8.02
N ALA A 102 -2.29 -10.14 7.49
CA ALA A 102 -2.33 -11.39 8.26
C ALA A 102 -0.96 -11.84 8.78
N ILE A 103 0.14 -11.60 8.03
CA ILE A 103 1.51 -11.92 8.48
C ILE A 103 1.86 -11.21 9.80
N TYR A 104 1.30 -10.02 10.01
CA TYR A 104 1.52 -9.19 11.20
C TYR A 104 0.36 -9.24 12.20
N GLY A 105 -0.57 -10.20 12.06
CA GLY A 105 -1.72 -10.33 12.96
C GLY A 105 -2.72 -9.17 12.90
N LEU A 106 -2.70 -8.40 11.81
CA LEU A 106 -3.57 -7.25 11.62
C LEU A 106 -4.94 -7.67 11.08
N PRO A 107 -6.02 -6.93 11.41
CA PRO A 107 -7.34 -7.21 10.86
C PRO A 107 -7.34 -7.21 9.33
N PRO A 108 -8.20 -7.99 8.65
CA PRO A 108 -8.32 -7.98 7.20
C PRO A 108 -8.56 -6.58 6.62
N ALA A 109 -8.25 -6.39 5.34
CA ALA A 109 -8.37 -5.07 4.69
C ALA A 109 -9.81 -4.51 4.73
N ILE A 110 -10.83 -5.38 4.61
CA ILE A 110 -12.24 -4.99 4.71
C ILE A 110 -12.57 -4.29 6.04
N ASN A 111 -11.95 -4.72 7.15
CA ASN A 111 -12.17 -4.12 8.46
C ASN A 111 -11.52 -2.74 8.57
N ALA A 112 -10.40 -2.52 7.87
CA ALA A 112 -9.72 -1.23 7.84
C ALA A 112 -10.48 -0.18 7.03
N LEU A 113 -11.34 -0.62 6.10
CA LEU A 113 -12.17 0.20 5.22
C LEU A 113 -13.59 0.45 5.75
N ALA A 114 -13.97 -0.17 6.87
CA ALA A 114 -15.33 -0.10 7.40
C ALA A 114 -15.90 1.33 7.51
N PRO A 115 -15.14 2.36 7.96
CA PRO A 115 -15.66 3.73 8.02
C PRO A 115 -15.97 4.32 6.63
N GLU A 116 -15.15 4.02 5.62
CA GLU A 116 -15.30 4.54 4.25
C GLU A 116 -16.49 3.87 3.54
N LEU A 117 -16.62 2.55 3.70
CA LEU A 117 -17.69 1.77 3.07
C LEU A 117 -19.06 2.12 3.63
N GLU A 118 -19.14 2.49 4.91
CA GLU A 118 -20.37 2.97 5.52
C GLU A 118 -20.78 4.34 4.97
N ILE A 119 -19.82 5.25 4.75
CA ILE A 119 -20.06 6.55 4.10
C ILE A 119 -20.53 6.38 2.66
N MET A 120 -19.87 5.50 1.87
CA MET A 120 -20.27 5.24 0.48
C MET A 120 -21.69 4.66 0.40
N ARG A 121 -22.04 3.71 1.28
CA ARG A 121 -23.41 3.18 1.36
C ARG A 121 -24.44 4.24 1.71
N ILE A 122 -24.14 5.14 2.65
CA ILE A 122 -25.04 6.25 2.99
C ILE A 122 -25.20 7.19 1.80
N GLN A 123 -24.12 7.51 1.07
CA GLN A 123 -24.17 8.37 -0.11
C GLN A 123 -24.97 7.75 -1.27
N GLU A 124 -24.80 6.45 -1.53
CA GLU A 124 -25.62 5.72 -2.52
C GLU A 124 -27.11 5.74 -2.14
N ASN A 125 -27.44 5.49 -0.88
CA ASN A 125 -28.82 5.56 -0.39
C ASN A 125 -29.42 6.97 -0.46
N LEU A 126 -28.61 8.02 -0.27
CA LEU A 126 -29.05 9.41 -0.44
C LEU A 126 -29.21 9.82 -1.92
N ALA A 127 -28.47 9.17 -2.83
CA ALA A 127 -28.58 9.36 -4.27
C ALA A 127 -29.76 8.58 -4.89
N ASP A 128 -30.40 7.67 -4.15
CA ASP A 128 -31.61 6.96 -4.58
C ASP A 128 -32.84 7.90 -4.54
N PRO A 129 -33.47 8.20 -5.70
CA PRO A 129 -34.65 9.08 -5.78
C PRO A 129 -35.87 8.57 -5.00
N TRP A 130 -35.93 7.27 -4.67
CA TRP A 130 -37.04 6.68 -3.92
C TRP A 130 -36.91 6.85 -2.40
N ILE A 131 -35.69 7.04 -1.87
CA ILE A 131 -35.44 7.22 -0.44
C ILE A 131 -35.71 8.68 -0.01
N THR A 132 -35.47 9.65 -0.89
CA THR A 132 -35.63 11.10 -0.62
C THR A 132 -37.09 11.59 -0.57
N GLN A 133 -38.09 10.74 -0.81
CA GLN A 133 -39.52 11.12 -0.81
C GLN A 133 -40.32 10.67 0.45
N ILE A 134 -39.68 10.09 1.46
CA ILE A 134 -40.36 9.54 2.65
C ILE A 134 -40.36 10.50 3.87
N THR A 135 -39.75 11.70 3.76
CA THR A 135 -39.86 12.76 4.77
C THR A 135 -40.85 13.84 4.36
#